data_AF-A0A9Q4A9Y4-F1
#
_entry.id   AF-A0A9Q4A9Y4-F1
#
_cell.length_a   1.000
_cell.length_b   1.000
_cell.length_c   1.000
_cell.angle_alpha   90.00
_cell.angle_beta   90.00
_cell.angle_gamma   90.00
#
_symmetry.space_group_name_H-M   'P 1'
#
loop_
_entity.id
_entity.type
_entity.pdbx_description
1 polymer ?
#
loop_
_entity_poly.entity_id
_entity_poly.type
_entity_poly.pdbx_seq_one_letter_code
_entity_poly.pdbx_strand_id
1 'polypeptide(L)'
;IKELKGYKKVFLKPGESKRVTIELNDRSLAYFDEKSKQWVVDADTFNISLGSSSQDIRLNAKLVNSFRQELSTTTSNPLPRSALNSVLVEKPPVKTGGVFKQTVE
;
A
#
# COMPACT_ATOMS: atom_id res chain seq x y z
N ILE A 1 1.06 -16.64 5.65
CA ILE A 1 1.00 -15.83 4.41
C ILE A 1 1.09 -14.36 4.83
N LYS A 2 1.78 -13.50 4.07
CA LYS A 2 1.98 -12.05 4.36
C LYS A 2 1.84 -11.27 3.04
N GLU A 3 1.44 -9.99 3.10
CA GLU A 3 1.34 -9.10 1.93
C GLU A 3 2.17 -7.83 2.15
N LEU A 4 2.91 -7.40 1.13
CA LEU A 4 3.72 -6.18 1.20
C LEU A 4 2.82 -4.96 1.03
N LYS A 5 2.78 -4.07 2.03
CA LYS A 5 1.96 -2.84 1.99
C LYS A 5 2.74 -1.56 1.74
N GLY A 6 4.07 -1.60 1.83
CA GLY A 6 4.93 -0.46 1.51
C GLY A 6 6.40 -0.79 1.70
N TYR A 7 7.27 -0.07 0.99
CA TYR A 7 8.71 -0.14 1.14
C TYR A 7 9.33 1.22 0.82
N LYS A 8 10.56 1.44 1.30
CA LYS A 8 11.34 2.64 0.97
C LYS A 8 12.81 2.28 0.82
N LYS A 9 13.36 2.55 -0.37
CA LYS A 9 14.79 2.42 -0.63
C LYS A 9 15.50 3.65 -0.07
N VAL A 10 16.54 3.45 0.73
CA VAL A 10 17.27 4.53 1.39
C VAL A 10 18.76 4.33 1.14
N PHE A 11 19.42 5.39 0.67
CA PHE A 11 20.87 5.46 0.59
C PHE A 11 21.45 6.01 1.89
N LEU A 12 22.48 5.35 2.41
CA LEU A 12 23.21 5.72 3.63
C LEU A 12 24.71 5.71 3.36
N LYS A 13 25.42 6.72 3.85
CA LYS A 13 26.89 6.70 3.96
C LYS A 13 27.31 5.76 5.10
N PRO A 14 28.59 5.31 5.14
CA PRO A 14 29.10 4.56 6.28
C PRO A 14 28.86 5.30 7.60
N GLY A 15 28.23 4.63 8.57
CA GLY A 15 27.87 5.18 9.88
C GLY A 15 26.62 6.08 9.90
N GLU A 16 26.01 6.39 8.75
CA GLU A 16 24.80 7.21 8.71
C GLU A 16 23.56 6.42 9.14
N SER A 17 22.66 7.08 9.85
CA SER A 17 21.32 6.56 10.19
C SER A 17 20.24 7.52 9.74
N LYS A 18 19.15 6.99 9.18
CA LYS A 18 17.98 7.78 8.78
C LYS A 18 16.71 7.22 9.39
N ARG A 19 15.83 8.12 9.82
CA ARG A 19 14.44 7.77 10.14
C ARG A 19 13.66 7.61 8.85
N VAL A 20 12.91 6.51 8.75
CA VAL A 20 12.08 6.19 7.60
C VAL A 20 10.64 6.09 8.05
N THR A 21 9.75 6.75 7.32
CA THR A 21 8.30 6.65 7.50
C THR A 21 7.72 5.91 6.29
N ILE A 22 6.91 4.88 6.55
CA ILE A 22 6.09 4.18 5.58
C ILE A 22 4.65 4.41 6.02
N GLU A 23 3.89 5.12 5.20
CA GLU A 23 2.49 5.43 5.51
C GLU A 23 1.61 4.25 5.11
N LEU A 24 0.69 3.89 5.99
CA LEU A 24 -0.41 2.98 5.72
C LEU A 24 -1.71 3.76 5.84
N ASN A 25 -2.67 3.45 4.98
CA ASN A 25 -4.03 3.97 5.08
C ASN A 25 -5.02 2.81 5.10
N ASP A 26 -6.31 3.11 5.22
CA ASP A 26 -7.37 2.10 5.29
C ASP A 26 -7.32 1.13 4.10
N ARG A 27 -6.96 1.65 2.92
CA ARG A 27 -6.82 0.84 1.71
C ARG A 27 -5.62 -0.12 1.75
N SER A 28 -4.61 0.15 2.58
CA SER A 28 -3.54 -0.81 2.87
C SER A 28 -4.05 -2.04 3.60
N LEU A 29 -5.16 -1.95 4.34
CA LEU A 29 -5.75 -3.04 5.10
C LEU A 29 -6.93 -3.71 4.38
N ALA A 30 -7.42 -3.08 3.30
CA ALA A 30 -8.63 -3.50 2.63
C ALA A 30 -8.43 -4.70 1.70
N TYR A 31 -9.48 -5.48 1.56
CA TYR A 31 -9.64 -6.48 0.50
C TYR A 31 -10.86 -6.14 -0.35
N PHE A 32 -10.94 -6.70 -1.56
CA PHE A 32 -12.10 -6.50 -2.42
C PHE A 32 -13.17 -7.54 -2.10
N ASP A 33 -14.38 -7.07 -1.76
CA ASP A 33 -15.54 -7.93 -1.54
C ASP A 33 -16.37 -7.98 -2.84
N GLU A 34 -16.39 -9.16 -3.47
CA GLU A 34 -17.09 -9.38 -4.74
C GLU A 34 -18.60 -9.19 -4.64
N LYS A 35 -19.20 -9.49 -3.47
CA LYS A 35 -20.65 -9.39 -3.28
C LYS A 35 -21.11 -7.94 -3.29
N SER A 36 -20.43 -7.10 -2.53
CA SER A 36 -20.71 -5.66 -2.44
C SER A 36 -20.07 -4.86 -3.58
N LYS A 37 -19.12 -5.46 -4.33
CA LYS A 37 -18.32 -4.80 -5.37
C LYS A 37 -17.57 -3.58 -4.85
N GLN A 38 -17.13 -3.64 -3.60
CA GLN A 38 -16.45 -2.55 -2.91
C GLN A 38 -15.17 -3.06 -2.25
N TRP A 39 -14.32 -2.12 -1.88
CA TRP A 39 -13.19 -2.42 -1.01
C TRP A 39 -13.66 -2.33 0.43
N VAL A 40 -13.26 -3.28 1.26
CA VAL A 40 -13.71 -3.34 2.65
C VAL A 40 -12.55 -3.61 3.58
N VAL A 41 -12.60 -3.02 4.77
CA VAL A 41 -11.73 -3.36 5.90
C VAL A 41 -12.61 -3.87 7.01
N ASP A 42 -12.45 -5.12 7.41
CA ASP A 42 -13.24 -5.66 8.52
C ASP A 42 -12.71 -5.20 9.88
N ALA A 43 -13.58 -5.25 10.88
CA ALA A 43 -13.19 -5.04 12.27
C ALA A 43 -12.27 -6.19 12.72
N ASP A 44 -10.98 -5.92 12.86
CA ASP A 44 -9.98 -6.94 13.20
C ASP A 44 -8.68 -6.32 13.74
N THR A 45 -7.78 -7.16 14.24
CA THR A 45 -6.41 -6.82 14.61
C THR A 45 -5.43 -7.30 13.54
N PHE A 46 -4.77 -6.36 12.88
CA PHE A 46 -3.75 -6.62 11.87
C PHE A 46 -2.36 -6.72 12.51
N ASN A 47 -1.59 -7.75 12.15
CA ASN A 47 -0.18 -7.85 12.49
C ASN A 47 0.67 -7.14 11.44
N ILE A 48 1.31 -6.05 11.83
CA ILE A 48 2.21 -5.27 10.98
C ILE A 48 3.64 -5.75 11.24
N SER A 49 4.29 -6.26 10.20
CA SER A 49 5.69 -6.71 10.24
C SER A 49 6.59 -5.75 9.46
N LEU A 50 7.73 -5.39 10.04
CA LEU A 50 8.73 -4.53 9.40
C LEU A 50 10.11 -5.21 9.41
N GLY A 51 10.78 -5.19 8.27
CA GLY A 51 12.01 -5.92 8.03
C GLY A 51 12.71 -5.55 6.73
N SER A 52 13.92 -6.06 6.55
CA SER A 52 14.71 -5.89 5.31
C SER A 52 14.30 -6.87 4.21
N SER A 53 13.63 -7.98 4.58
CA SER A 53 13.06 -8.95 3.65
C SER A 53 11.81 -9.60 4.25
N SER A 54 11.06 -10.36 3.46
CA SER A 54 9.86 -11.08 3.94
C SER A 54 10.19 -12.17 4.99
N GLN A 55 11.46 -12.60 5.03
CA GLN A 55 12.00 -13.59 5.96
C GLN A 55 12.73 -12.93 7.15
N ASP A 56 13.41 -11.79 6.95
CA ASP A 56 14.12 -11.02 7.98
C ASP A 56 13.22 -9.92 8.56
N ILE A 57 12.34 -10.31 9.49
CA ILE A 57 11.44 -9.41 10.22
C ILE A 57 12.05 -9.06 11.57
N ARG A 58 12.24 -7.75 11.83
CA ARG A 58 12.90 -7.26 13.06
C ARG A 58 11.95 -6.55 14.01
N LEU A 59 10.84 -6.03 13.49
CA LEU A 59 9.84 -5.32 14.27
C LEU A 59 8.46 -5.85 13.93
N ASN A 60 7.61 -5.96 14.96
CA ASN A 60 6.21 -6.31 14.83
C ASN A 60 5.36 -5.36 15.65
N ALA A 61 4.19 -5.00 15.13
CA ALA A 61 3.19 -4.18 15.80
C ALA A 61 1.79 -4.72 15.53
N LYS A 62 0.85 -4.40 16.41
CA LYS A 62 -0.57 -4.70 16.22
C LYS A 62 -1.32 -3.41 15.92
N LEU A 63 -2.18 -3.44 14.92
CA LEU A 63 -3.08 -2.35 14.56
C LEU A 63 -4.52 -2.86 14.66
N VAL A 64 -5.36 -2.18 15.43
CA VAL A 64 -6.76 -2.57 15.63
C VAL A 64 -7.65 -1.68 14.77
N ASN A 65 -8.45 -2.29 13.91
CA ASN A 65 -9.60 -1.65 13.28
C ASN A 65 -10.87 -2.08 14.02
N SER A 66 -11.59 -1.15 14.64
CA SER A 66 -12.68 -1.48 15.56
C SER A 66 -14.02 -1.72 14.86
N PHE A 67 -14.19 -1.31 13.60
CA PHE A 67 -15.45 -1.43 12.88
C PHE A 67 -15.21 -1.66 11.38
N ARG A 68 -16.16 -2.33 10.73
CA ARG A 68 -16.09 -2.54 9.29
C ARG A 68 -16.19 -1.21 8.54
N GLN A 69 -15.32 -1.02 7.56
CA GLN A 69 -15.28 0.16 6.70
C GLN A 69 -15.55 -0.25 5.26
N GLU A 70 -16.35 0.52 4.53
CA GLU A 70 -16.53 0.40 3.09
C GLU A 70 -15.79 1.55 2.40
N LEU A 71 -14.94 1.21 1.44
CA LEU A 71 -14.06 2.12 0.74
C LEU A 71 -14.44 2.16 -0.74
N SER A 72 -14.40 3.37 -1.29
CA SER A 72 -14.67 3.60 -2.71
C SER A 72 -13.75 2.78 -3.62
N THR A 73 -14.27 2.37 -4.77
CA THR A 73 -13.52 1.78 -5.87
C THR A 73 -12.79 2.83 -6.72
N THR A 74 -13.12 4.12 -6.56
CA THR A 74 -12.58 5.22 -7.38
C THR A 74 -11.31 5.86 -6.80
N THR A 75 -10.99 5.63 -5.53
CA THR A 75 -9.71 6.01 -4.93
C THR A 75 -8.72 4.87 -5.14
N SER A 76 -8.17 4.81 -6.36
CA SER A 76 -7.15 3.84 -6.71
C SER A 76 -5.86 4.18 -5.98
N ASN A 77 -5.44 3.25 -5.12
CA ASN A 77 -4.09 3.08 -4.57
C ASN A 77 -3.84 3.64 -3.15
N PRO A 78 -3.37 2.80 -2.20
CA PRO A 78 -2.95 3.21 -0.86
C PRO A 78 -1.58 3.93 -0.81
N LEU A 79 -1.08 4.42 -1.94
CA LEU A 79 0.20 5.11 -1.93
C LEU A 79 0.14 6.37 -1.06
N PRO A 80 1.23 6.71 -0.34
CA PRO A 80 1.33 8.00 0.31
C PRO A 80 1.04 9.10 -0.71
N ARG A 81 0.46 10.23 -0.27
CA ARG A 81 0.11 11.34 -1.19
C ARG A 81 1.28 11.77 -2.07
N SER A 82 2.51 11.70 -1.53
CA SER A 82 3.74 11.97 -2.28
C SER A 82 3.93 11.06 -3.50
N ALA A 83 3.54 9.79 -3.40
CA ALA A 83 3.64 8.82 -4.47
C ALA A 83 2.39 8.81 -5.37
N LEU A 84 1.23 9.28 -4.90
CA LEU A 84 0.07 9.54 -5.77
C LEU A 84 0.40 10.58 -6.84
N ASN A 85 1.13 11.65 -6.50
CA ASN A 85 1.54 12.68 -7.46
C ASN A 85 2.46 12.14 -8.57
N SER A 86 3.29 11.14 -8.26
CA SER A 86 4.15 10.47 -9.26
C SER A 86 3.43 9.42 -10.11
N VAL A 87 2.21 9.03 -9.72
CA VAL A 87 1.40 7.98 -10.38
C VAL A 87 0.15 8.58 -11.04
N LEU A 88 0.06 9.91 -11.17
CA LEU A 88 -0.97 10.57 -11.96
C LEU A 88 -0.79 10.19 -13.43
N VAL A 89 -1.42 9.09 -13.82
CA VAL A 89 -1.70 8.77 -15.22
C VAL A 89 -2.81 9.71 -15.64
N GLU A 90 -2.54 10.58 -16.61
CA GLU A 90 -3.59 11.36 -17.26
C GLU A 90 -4.71 10.40 -17.67
N LYS A 91 -5.94 10.71 -17.24
CA LYS A 91 -7.09 9.84 -17.46
C LYS A 91 -7.19 9.59 -18.97
N PRO A 92 -6.97 8.36 -19.47
CA PRO A 92 -7.08 8.14 -20.90
C PRO A 92 -8.53 8.43 -21.31
N PRO A 93 -8.75 9.09 -22.45
CA PRO A 93 -10.09 9.48 -22.89
C PRO A 93 -11.02 8.28 -23.18
N VAL A 94 -10.51 7.05 -23.13
CA VAL A 94 -11.23 5.84 -23.49
C VAL A 94 -11.24 4.83 -22.34
N LYS A 95 -12.43 4.33 -22.01
CA LYS A 95 -12.64 3.19 -21.11
C LYS A 95 -12.26 1.90 -21.83
N THR A 96 -11.01 1.49 -21.76
CA THR A 96 -10.65 0.09 -22.03
C THR A 96 -9.41 -0.29 -21.23
N GLY A 97 -9.45 -1.46 -20.61
CA GLY A 97 -8.35 -2.02 -19.83
C GLY A 97 -7.04 -1.98 -20.64
N GLY A 98 -6.05 -1.24 -20.13
CA GLY A 98 -4.81 -0.99 -20.82
C GLY A 98 -3.67 -1.82 -20.25
N VAL A 99 -3.08 -2.67 -21.09
CA VAL A 99 -1.81 -3.36 -20.85
C VAL A 99 -0.68 -2.32 -20.78
N PHE A 100 0.14 -2.37 -19.72
CA PHE A 100 1.32 -1.54 -19.58
C PHE A 100 2.45 -2.06 -20.47
N LYS A 101 2.93 -1.23 -21.40
CA LYS A 101 4.26 -1.40 -22.01
C LYS A 101 5.23 -0.46 -21.30
N GLN A 102 6.19 -1.03 -20.58
CA GLN A 102 7.33 -0.30 -20.04
C GLN A 102 8.50 -0.46 -21.01
N THR A 103 8.91 0.63 -21.66
CA THR A 103 10.22 0.71 -22.30
C THR A 103 11.18 1.28 -21.27
N VAL A 104 12.25 0.57 -20.99
CA VAL A 104 13.37 1.04 -20.17
C VAL A 104 14.43 1.53 -21.14
N GLU A 105 14.82 2.80 -21.02
CA GLU A 105 16.10 3.28 -21.54
C GLU A 105 17.22 2.95 -20.55
#